data_AF-A0A0F7S5F6-F1
#
_entry.id   AF-A0A0F7S5F6-F1
#
_cell.length_a   1.000
_cell.length_b   1.000
_cell.length_c   1.000
_cell.angle_alpha   90.00
_cell.angle_beta   90.00
_cell.angle_gamma   90.00
#
_symmetry.space_group_name_H-M   'P 1'
#
loop_
_entity.id
_entity.type
_entity.pdbx_description
1 polymer ?
#
loop_
_entity_poly.entity_id
_entity_poly.type
_entity_poly.pdbx_seq_one_letter_code
_entity_poly.pdbx_strand_id
1 'polypeptide(L)'
;MAPVKREVKHEPKLEAKHEKTGSITPLTSPTAPRPGTSPQRFKMSDRDREIIIKMRLDGIKPVQIAETLGIKASTVSMFLLRKRKKAMNSMDPDMVQLLARSPLPKKRSNTTRRDK
;
A
#
# COMPACT_ATOMS: atom_id res chain seq x y z
N MET A 1 -27.60 -10.81 -41.03
CA MET A 1 -27.78 -9.91 -39.85
C MET A 1 -26.41 -9.36 -39.48
N ALA A 2 -26.21 -8.05 -39.57
CA ALA A 2 -24.91 -7.40 -39.36
C ALA A 2 -24.81 -6.79 -37.94
N PRO A 3 -23.66 -6.87 -37.25
CA PRO A 3 -23.49 -6.21 -35.96
C PRO A 3 -23.16 -4.72 -36.13
N VAL A 4 -23.92 -3.89 -35.40
CA VAL A 4 -23.83 -2.43 -35.35
C VAL A 4 -22.58 -2.01 -34.58
N LYS A 5 -21.70 -1.25 -35.24
CA LYS A 5 -20.57 -0.53 -34.64
C LYS A 5 -21.11 0.62 -33.79
N ARG A 6 -20.71 0.72 -32.52
CA ARG A 6 -20.89 1.93 -31.71
C ARG A 6 -19.52 2.52 -31.38
N GLU A 7 -19.18 3.58 -32.09
CA GLU A 7 -18.14 4.53 -31.70
C GLU A 7 -18.69 5.43 -30.59
N VAL A 8 -17.91 5.64 -29.52
CA VAL A 8 -18.14 6.73 -28.58
C VAL A 8 -17.03 7.75 -28.81
N LYS A 9 -17.44 8.85 -29.42
CA LYS A 9 -16.69 10.07 -29.73
C LYS A 9 -16.57 10.96 -28.47
N HIS A 10 -15.38 11.55 -28.29
CA HIS A 10 -15.08 12.90 -27.77
C HIS A 10 -15.56 13.25 -26.33
N GLU A 11 -14.90 14.07 -25.50
CA GLU A 11 -13.74 14.98 -25.59
C GLU A 11 -13.32 15.37 -24.14
N PRO A 12 -12.25 16.16 -23.95
CA PRO A 12 -11.50 16.38 -22.70
C PRO A 12 -11.87 17.70 -21.97
N LYS A 13 -11.03 18.08 -20.98
CA LYS A 13 -11.02 19.29 -20.10
C LYS A 13 -11.78 19.05 -18.79
N LEU A 14 -11.17 19.30 -17.64
CA LEU A 14 -10.89 20.65 -17.13
C LEU A 14 -9.52 20.75 -16.45
N GLU A 15 -8.69 21.67 -16.95
CA GLU A 15 -7.65 22.34 -16.15
C GLU A 15 -8.34 23.13 -15.03
N ALA A 16 -7.93 22.90 -13.79
CA ALA A 16 -8.22 23.81 -12.70
C ALA A 16 -7.02 24.76 -12.53
N LYS A 17 -7.09 25.92 -13.18
CA LYS A 17 -6.27 27.08 -12.81
C LYS A 17 -6.79 27.63 -11.49
N HIS A 18 -6.01 27.47 -10.43
CA HIS A 18 -6.15 28.29 -9.23
C HIS A 18 -5.03 29.32 -9.20
N GLU A 19 -5.28 30.47 -9.82
CA GLU A 19 -4.65 31.72 -9.40
C GLU A 19 -5.36 32.19 -8.12
N LYS A 20 -4.64 32.17 -7.01
CA LYS A 20 -5.06 32.86 -5.79
C LYS A 20 -3.88 33.65 -5.24
N THR A 21 -3.87 34.91 -5.64
CA THR A 21 -3.53 36.12 -4.86
C THR A 21 -2.55 35.98 -3.71
N GLY A 22 -1.50 36.80 -3.79
CA GLY A 22 -0.35 36.87 -2.91
C GLY A 22 -0.67 36.83 -1.41
N SER A 23 0.11 36.00 -0.73
CA SER A 23 0.45 36.18 0.67
C SER A 23 1.97 36.23 0.75
N ILE A 24 2.46 37.38 1.20
CA ILE A 24 3.85 37.75 1.31
C ILE A 24 4.40 37.01 2.54
N THR A 25 4.83 35.77 2.37
CA THR A 25 5.59 35.07 3.41
C THR A 25 7.04 35.56 3.39
N PRO A 26 7.62 35.93 4.55
CA PRO A 26 9.01 36.37 4.61
C PRO A 26 9.94 35.26 4.12
N LEU A 27 10.94 35.69 3.35
CA LEU A 27 12.03 34.91 2.78
C LEU A 27 12.63 33.97 3.83
N THR A 28 12.17 32.72 3.82
CA THR A 28 12.74 31.64 4.61
C THR A 28 14.18 31.44 4.18
N SER A 29 15.09 31.66 5.13
CA SER A 29 16.52 31.48 5.00
C SER A 29 16.88 30.19 4.26
N PRO A 30 17.87 30.21 3.35
CA PRO A 30 18.38 29.00 2.74
C PRO A 30 18.91 28.09 3.86
N THR A 31 18.14 27.06 4.20
CA THR A 31 18.59 26.01 5.09
C THR A 31 19.64 25.24 4.32
N ALA A 32 20.90 25.63 4.52
CA ALA A 32 22.04 24.97 3.91
C ALA A 32 21.94 23.46 4.17
N PRO A 33 22.04 22.61 3.13
CA PRO A 33 22.08 21.17 3.33
C PRO A 33 23.29 20.84 4.20
N ARG A 34 23.02 20.37 5.43
CA ARG A 34 24.08 19.96 6.35
C ARG A 34 24.91 18.85 5.70
N PRO A 35 26.23 19.01 5.59
CA PRO A 35 27.07 17.99 5.00
C PRO A 35 27.11 16.74 5.90
N GLY A 36 26.80 15.58 5.30
CA GLY A 36 27.61 14.39 5.54
C GLY A 36 27.11 13.30 6.49
N THR A 37 25.91 13.35 7.08
CA THR A 37 25.37 12.15 7.74
C THR A 37 24.63 11.30 6.73
N SER A 38 25.35 10.40 6.06
CA SER A 38 24.71 9.35 5.26
C SER A 38 23.67 8.65 6.16
N PRO A 39 22.40 8.52 5.74
CA PRO A 39 21.37 7.95 6.60
C PRO A 39 21.79 6.54 6.96
N GLN A 40 22.12 6.34 8.24
CA GLN A 40 22.56 5.04 8.74
C GLN A 40 21.42 4.06 8.47
N ARG A 41 21.64 3.11 7.56
CA ARG A 41 20.61 2.16 7.15
C ARG A 41 20.28 1.30 8.38
N PHE A 42 19.12 1.56 8.98
CA PHE A 42 18.64 0.77 10.11
C PHE A 42 18.55 -0.69 9.68
N LYS A 43 19.38 -1.54 10.29
CA LYS A 43 19.35 -3.00 10.08
C LYS A 43 18.43 -3.59 11.14
N MET A 44 17.27 -4.06 10.71
CA MET A 44 16.32 -4.74 11.59
C MET A 44 16.93 -6.07 12.09
N SER A 45 16.95 -6.29 13.41
CA SER A 45 17.51 -7.51 13.99
C SER A 45 16.66 -8.72 13.61
N ASP A 46 17.22 -9.93 13.69
CA ASP A 46 16.45 -11.15 13.38
C ASP A 46 15.37 -11.41 14.43
N ARG A 47 15.60 -11.04 15.70
CA ARG A 47 14.60 -11.09 16.77
C ARG A 47 13.39 -10.19 16.45
N ASP A 48 13.64 -8.96 15.99
CA ASP A 48 12.55 -8.05 15.62
C ASP A 48 11.74 -8.60 14.43
N ARG A 49 12.41 -9.22 13.45
CA ARG A 49 11.74 -9.84 12.29
C ARG A 49 10.76 -10.92 12.72
N GLU A 50 11.16 -11.76 13.68
CA GLU A 50 10.35 -12.85 14.19
C GLU A 50 9.13 -12.31 14.95
N ILE A 51 9.32 -11.30 15.81
CA ILE A 51 8.24 -10.64 16.54
C ILE A 51 7.21 -10.03 15.57
N ILE A 52 7.66 -9.33 14.52
CA ILE A 52 6.76 -8.75 13.52
C ILE A 52 5.91 -9.84 12.85
N ILE A 53 6.51 -10.97 12.47
CA ILE A 53 5.79 -12.06 11.81
C ILE A 53 4.77 -12.66 12.77
N LYS A 54 5.17 -12.96 14.02
CA LYS A 54 4.29 -13.54 15.04
C LYS A 54 3.09 -12.63 15.33
N MET A 55 3.34 -11.36 15.66
CA MET A 55 2.27 -10.38 15.90
C MET A 55 1.34 -10.22 14.69
N ARG A 56 1.88 -10.36 13.48
CA ARG A 56 1.05 -10.29 12.27
C ARG A 56 0.14 -11.51 12.11
N LEU A 57 0.61 -12.70 12.48
CA LEU A 57 -0.21 -13.92 12.51
C LEU A 57 -1.31 -13.82 13.58
N ASP A 58 -1.04 -13.15 14.70
CA ASP A 58 -2.01 -12.83 15.74
C ASP A 58 -3.04 -11.75 15.31
N GLY A 59 -2.96 -11.26 14.08
CA GLY A 59 -3.90 -10.28 13.52
C GLY A 59 -3.60 -8.82 13.87
N ILE A 60 -2.48 -8.54 14.54
CA ILE A 60 -2.12 -7.18 14.96
C ILE A 60 -1.81 -6.29 13.74
N LYS A 61 -2.20 -5.02 13.82
CA LYS A 61 -2.00 -4.03 12.74
C LYS A 61 -0.54 -3.57 12.68
N PRO A 62 0.03 -3.30 11.49
CA PRO A 62 1.42 -2.86 11.35
C PRO A 62 1.79 -1.60 12.13
N VAL A 63 0.82 -0.70 12.35
CA VAL A 63 1.01 0.53 13.15
C VAL A 63 1.29 0.19 14.62
N GLN A 64 0.51 -0.71 15.21
CA GLN A 64 0.67 -1.17 16.60
C GLN A 64 2.00 -1.92 16.78
N ILE A 65 2.39 -2.75 15.81
CA ILE A 65 3.68 -3.45 15.82
C ILE A 65 4.86 -2.45 15.76
N ALA A 66 4.69 -1.37 15.01
CA ALA A 66 5.69 -0.31 14.94
C ALA A 66 5.84 0.44 16.26
N GLU A 67 4.72 0.73 16.92
CA GLU A 67 4.70 1.34 18.26
C GLU A 67 5.38 0.44 19.29
N THR A 68 5.11 -0.86 19.30
CA THR A 68 5.71 -1.79 20.27
C THR A 68 7.22 -1.97 20.08
N LEU A 69 7.71 -1.89 18.84
CA LEU A 69 9.13 -2.07 18.52
C LEU A 69 9.90 -0.75 18.38
N GLY A 70 9.24 0.40 18.49
CA GLY A 70 9.86 1.71 18.32
C GLY A 70 10.40 1.97 16.90
N ILE A 71 9.79 1.37 15.88
CA ILE A 71 10.19 1.50 14.47
C ILE A 71 9.09 2.16 13.65
N LYS A 72 9.44 2.69 12.47
CA LYS A 72 8.45 3.30 11.57
C LYS A 72 7.48 2.25 11.03
N ALA A 73 6.18 2.55 11.04
CA ALA A 73 5.13 1.69 10.46
C ALA A 73 5.35 1.38 8.98
N SER A 74 5.95 2.31 8.23
CA SER A 74 6.36 2.09 6.83
C SER A 74 7.40 0.99 6.70
N THR A 75 8.36 0.91 7.63
CA THR A 75 9.38 -0.15 7.66
C THR A 75 8.72 -1.51 7.88
N VAL A 76 7.81 -1.62 8.85
CA VAL A 76 7.05 -2.86 9.12
C VAL A 76 6.25 -3.29 7.90
N SER A 77 5.53 -2.35 7.28
CA SER A 77 4.71 -2.62 6.10
C SER A 77 5.54 -3.10 4.92
N MET A 78 6.68 -2.44 4.65
CA MET A 78 7.60 -2.84 3.58
C MET A 78 8.26 -4.19 3.85
N PHE A 79 8.59 -4.48 5.11
CA PHE A 79 9.12 -5.78 5.51
C PHE A 79 8.10 -6.90 5.26
N LEU A 80 6.86 -6.73 5.71
CA LEU A 80 5.77 -7.69 5.50
C LEU A 80 5.48 -7.89 4.01
N LEU A 81 5.46 -6.82 3.22
CA LEU A 81 5.29 -6.90 1.76
C LEU A 81 6.38 -7.74 1.10
N ARG A 82 7.66 -7.50 1.46
CA ARG A 82 8.80 -8.27 0.93
C ARG A 82 8.71 -9.74 1.35
N LYS A 83 8.32 -10.03 2.59
CA LYS A 83 8.13 -11.41 3.07
C LYS A 83 6.99 -12.11 2.34
N ARG A 84 5.85 -11.43 2.14
CA ARG A 84 4.73 -11.95 1.34
C ARG A 84 5.15 -12.24 -0.09
N LYS A 85 5.85 -11.30 -0.75
CA LYS A 85 6.36 -11.49 -2.12
C LYS A 85 7.31 -12.69 -2.20
N LYS A 86 8.24 -12.82 -1.24
CA LYS A 86 9.13 -13.99 -1.17
C LYS A 86 8.35 -15.29 -0.97
N ALA A 87 7.37 -15.31 -0.05
CA ALA A 87 6.54 -16.48 0.21
C ALA A 87 5.72 -16.90 -1.02
N MET A 88 5.16 -15.93 -1.76
CA MET A 88 4.45 -16.20 -3.01
C MET A 88 5.38 -16.74 -4.10
N ASN A 89 6.60 -16.21 -4.19
CA ASN A 89 7.58 -16.68 -5.18
C ASN A 89 8.21 -18.02 -4.80
N SER A 90 8.21 -18.38 -3.51
CA SER A 90 8.70 -19.68 -3.02
C SER A 90 7.60 -20.74 -2.92
N MET A 91 6.32 -20.35 -3.02
CA MET A 91 5.25 -21.31 -3.25
C MET A 91 5.44 -21.86 -4.66
N ASP A 92 5.41 -23.19 -4.77
CA ASP A 92 5.53 -23.91 -6.04
C ASP A 92 4.58 -23.25 -7.07
N PRO A 93 5.05 -22.83 -8.25
CA PRO A 93 4.20 -22.18 -9.26
C PRO A 93 2.94 -22.99 -9.58
N ASP A 94 3.02 -24.32 -9.48
CA ASP A 94 1.88 -25.22 -9.63
C ASP A 94 0.85 -25.09 -8.48
N MET A 95 1.31 -24.89 -7.25
CA MET A 95 0.44 -24.59 -6.10
C MET A 95 -0.24 -23.23 -6.24
N VAL A 96 0.46 -22.23 -6.79
CA VAL A 96 -0.14 -20.92 -7.09
C VAL A 96 -1.20 -21.03 -8.18
N GLN A 97 -0.93 -21.79 -9.25
CA GLN A 97 -1.91 -22.07 -10.30
C GLN A 97 -3.11 -22.85 -9.76
N LEU A 98 -2.88 -23.83 -8.88
CA LEU A 98 -3.95 -24.61 -8.26
C LEU A 98 -4.85 -23.74 -7.39
N LEU A 99 -4.27 -22.86 -6.56
CA LEU A 99 -5.03 -21.90 -5.74
C LEU A 99 -5.78 -20.88 -6.60
N ALA A 100 -5.17 -20.40 -7.69
CA ALA A 100 -5.83 -19.48 -8.63
C ALA A 100 -6.99 -20.13 -9.40
N ARG A 101 -6.91 -21.44 -9.66
CA ARG A 101 -7.99 -22.24 -10.27
C ARG A 101 -9.10 -22.60 -9.29
N SER A 102 -8.85 -22.49 -7.98
CA SER A 102 -9.89 -22.73 -6.97
C SER A 102 -10.92 -21.59 -7.00
N PRO A 103 -12.23 -21.90 -7.03
CA PRO A 103 -13.25 -20.87 -7.08
C PRO A 103 -13.21 -20.02 -5.81
N LEU A 104 -12.95 -18.71 -5.98
CA LEU A 104 -12.98 -17.77 -4.88
C LEU A 104 -14.32 -17.86 -4.15
N PRO A 105 -14.34 -17.91 -2.81
CA PRO A 105 -15.57 -18.00 -2.05
C PRO A 105 -16.48 -16.85 -2.44
N LYS A 106 -17.63 -17.20 -3.03
CA LYS A 106 -18.61 -16.26 -3.56
C LYS A 106 -19.04 -15.35 -2.42
N LYS A 107 -18.58 -14.10 -2.47
CA LYS A 107 -18.84 -13.05 -1.47
C LYS A 107 -20.36 -12.97 -1.31
N ARG A 108 -20.89 -13.48 -0.21
CA ARG A 108 -22.32 -13.38 0.13
C ARG A 108 -22.63 -11.88 0.25
N SER A 109 -23.24 -11.31 -0.78
CA SER A 109 -23.79 -9.96 -0.73
C SER A 109 -24.91 -9.97 0.31
N ASN A 110 -24.64 -9.41 1.48
CA ASN A 110 -25.63 -9.20 2.51
C ASN A 110 -26.50 -8.01 2.10
N THR A 111 -27.37 -8.22 1.11
CA THR A 111 -28.45 -7.28 0.80
C THR A 111 -29.60 -7.59 1.74
N THR A 112 -29.54 -7.03 2.95
CA THR A 112 -30.72 -6.85 3.79
C THR A 112 -31.68 -5.93 3.05
N ARG A 113 -32.64 -6.51 2.32
CA ARG A 113 -33.85 -5.80 1.91
C ARG A 113 -34.63 -5.51 3.19
N ARG A 114 -34.60 -4.24 3.58
CA ARG A 114 -35.46 -3.65 4.60
C ARG A 114 -36.68 -3.12 3.86
N ASP A 115 -37.67 -3.97 3.63
CA ASP A 115 -38.99 -3.53 3.19
C ASP A 115 -39.73 -2.93 4.40
N LYS A 116 -40.38 -1.79 4.14
CA LYS A 116 -41.19 -1.01 5.09
C LYS A 116 -42.61 -1.53 5.14
#